data_AF-A0A3A4NX70-F1
#
_entry.id   AF-A0A3A4NX70-F1
#
_cell.length_a   1.000
_cell.length_b   1.000
_cell.length_c   1.000
_cell.angle_alpha   90.00
_cell.angle_beta   90.00
_cell.angle_gamma   90.00
#
_symmetry.space_group_name_H-M   'P 1'
#
loop_
_entity.id
_entity.type
_entity.pdbx_description
1 polymer ?
#
loop_
_entity_poly.entity_id
_entity_poly.type
_entity_poly.pdbx_seq_one_letter_code
_entity_poly.pdbx_strand_id
1 'polypeptide(L)'
;MQSAQEPSLEVQDKVLEDSRSGAPFRWTPHLTAALLYAAITLLYTYPQVTDLSAGVIVSPIGSSSDYNIVMWDAWWVKKALIDLRTNPFRTTYLFYPNGASLVLHELTLLNSLLTIPFQLLMSKPHGIILGCNIASLLSFVIAGLGMFALVKYLIKDNLVAFFGGAAFAFAPYRSMHIVHIALLSTGFIPLYVMFLLKTLREKRWRNPLIGAMLAGATFLTCNMYVYFLALLTALFLVYSALFWRDELFGRESLIRFSILFAGSGLLLLPFLIAVMRSGAAEPQPEQMLDLFSANALGYILPADKHVFYRFLFRLMPQSIYYLSGVPGHATFLTFTIIGLAVVALVKAPMRRNGFWLAMLLVFLVLSLGTRLHFGKWSFAIPMPYLALYKYLPFFGVMRTPYRFVVPAQIGIFVLACYGLKHFIDKIQACSRNARSGTMVAAAFSVLLLIELWNIPFMQEMPAVPKIYMDIGRDEQEFAVMDLPSDSYPALAKYMYYQTLHEKPIPAGLLSRTDPQVVEYGRELIPKSSKAGKLSLEEGERLRALGFRYVIYHDIDQSADNILAVLKLY
;
A
#
# COMPACT_ATOMS: atom_id res chain seq x y z
N MET A 1 48.88 -28.48 17.38
CA MET A 1 48.26 -29.44 16.45
C MET A 1 47.26 -30.29 17.22
N GLN A 2 45.99 -29.91 17.19
CA GLN A 2 44.86 -30.75 17.58
C GLN A 2 43.70 -30.27 16.69
N SER A 3 43.23 -31.15 15.80
CA SER A 3 42.14 -30.89 14.87
C SER A 3 40.81 -30.93 15.62
N ALA A 4 40.13 -29.79 15.70
CA ALA A 4 38.74 -29.75 16.12
C ALA A 4 37.86 -30.22 14.95
N GLN A 5 37.21 -31.37 15.12
CA GLN A 5 36.25 -31.93 14.17
C GLN A 5 35.11 -30.94 13.89
N GLU A 6 34.92 -30.66 12.61
CA GLU A 6 33.78 -29.95 12.04
C GLU A 6 32.49 -30.76 12.26
N PRO A 7 31.33 -30.11 12.52
CA PRO A 7 30.05 -30.76 12.28
C PRO A 7 29.82 -30.84 10.76
N SER A 8 29.95 -32.06 10.24
CA SER A 8 29.75 -32.44 8.84
C SER A 8 28.29 -32.31 8.39
N LEU A 9 28.12 -32.44 7.07
CA LEU A 9 26.89 -32.36 6.26
C LEU A 9 25.63 -33.10 6.78
N GLU A 10 25.71 -33.92 7.82
CA GLU A 10 24.59 -34.70 8.37
C GLU A 10 23.43 -33.84 8.90
N VAL A 11 23.69 -32.62 9.39
CA VAL A 11 22.61 -31.71 9.83
C VAL A 11 21.80 -31.18 8.64
N GLN A 12 22.38 -31.13 7.44
CA GLN A 12 21.67 -30.74 6.21
C GLN A 12 20.91 -31.92 5.58
N ASP A 13 21.38 -33.16 5.74
CA ASP A 13 20.64 -34.33 5.25
C ASP A 13 19.39 -34.65 6.09
N LYS A 14 19.41 -34.37 7.39
CA LYS A 14 18.21 -34.42 8.24
C LYS A 14 17.14 -33.41 7.81
N VAL A 15 17.54 -32.30 7.18
CA VAL A 15 16.64 -31.28 6.60
C VAL A 15 15.98 -31.76 5.31
N LEU A 16 16.60 -32.70 4.58
CA LEU A 16 16.03 -33.32 3.39
C LEU A 16 15.06 -34.46 3.72
N GLU A 17 15.31 -35.25 4.77
CA GLU A 17 14.39 -36.31 5.22
C GLU A 17 13.07 -35.75 5.78
N ASP A 18 13.11 -34.65 6.54
CA ASP A 18 11.90 -34.04 7.10
C ASP A 18 11.05 -33.30 6.04
N SER A 19 11.58 -33.14 4.82
CA SER A 19 10.83 -32.64 3.67
C SER A 19 10.11 -33.75 2.88
N ARG A 20 10.45 -35.02 3.16
CA ARG A 20 9.82 -36.23 2.59
C ARG A 20 8.76 -36.83 3.52
N SER A 21 8.73 -36.46 4.80
CA SER A 21 7.65 -36.82 5.71
C SER A 21 6.41 -35.96 5.40
N GLY A 22 5.37 -36.57 4.82
CA GLY A 22 4.09 -35.95 4.51
C GLY A 22 3.27 -35.63 5.77
N ALA A 23 3.83 -34.87 6.71
CA ALA A 23 3.08 -34.37 7.85
C ALA A 23 1.98 -33.42 7.35
N PRO A 24 0.70 -33.64 7.71
CA PRO A 24 -0.39 -32.82 7.24
C PRO A 24 -0.17 -31.36 7.67
N PHE A 25 -0.38 -30.43 6.74
CA PHE A 25 -0.34 -28.99 7.02
C PHE A 25 -1.37 -28.68 8.11
N ARG A 26 -0.89 -28.42 9.33
CA ARG A 26 -1.76 -28.05 10.46
C ARG A 26 -2.21 -26.61 10.24
N TRP A 27 -3.46 -26.43 9.82
CA TRP A 27 -4.07 -25.12 9.59
C TRP A 27 -4.25 -24.30 10.88
N THR A 28 -4.23 -24.96 12.04
CA THR A 28 -4.51 -24.38 13.35
C THR A 28 -3.69 -23.12 13.66
N PRO A 29 -2.34 -23.08 13.53
CA PRO A 29 -1.58 -21.87 13.84
C PRO A 29 -1.86 -20.69 12.90
N HIS A 30 -2.12 -20.96 11.61
CA HIS A 30 -2.43 -19.91 10.63
C HIS A 30 -3.80 -19.31 10.88
N LEU A 31 -4.79 -20.15 11.19
CA LEU A 31 -6.13 -19.71 11.56
C LEU A 31 -6.11 -18.91 12.87
N THR A 32 -5.39 -19.39 13.89
CA THR A 32 -5.22 -18.66 15.15
C THR A 32 -4.55 -17.31 14.92
N ALA A 33 -3.48 -17.25 14.11
CA ALA A 33 -2.83 -15.98 13.76
C ALA A 33 -3.79 -15.04 13.02
N ALA A 34 -4.58 -15.56 12.07
CA ALA A 34 -5.57 -14.77 11.32
C ALA A 34 -6.62 -14.15 12.26
N LEU A 35 -7.18 -14.94 13.18
CA LEU A 35 -8.18 -14.47 14.16
C LEU A 35 -7.58 -13.43 15.12
N LEU A 36 -6.35 -13.64 15.60
CA LEU A 36 -5.66 -12.69 16.46
C LEU A 36 -5.34 -11.38 15.72
N TYR A 37 -4.84 -11.46 14.47
CA TYR A 37 -4.63 -10.26 13.66
C TYR A 37 -5.93 -9.53 13.36
N ALA A 38 -7.03 -10.24 13.10
CA ALA A 38 -8.33 -9.63 12.91
C ALA A 38 -8.78 -8.88 14.18
N ALA A 39 -8.70 -9.51 15.35
CA ALA A 39 -9.04 -8.89 16.63
C ALA A 39 -8.16 -7.65 16.93
N ILE A 40 -6.84 -7.75 16.73
CA ILE A 40 -5.93 -6.62 16.92
C ILE A 40 -6.21 -5.53 15.88
N THR A 41 -6.55 -5.87 14.64
CA THR A 41 -6.90 -4.89 13.61
C THR A 41 -8.13 -4.09 14.02
N LEU A 42 -9.20 -4.75 14.46
CA LEU A 42 -10.42 -4.06 14.92
C LEU A 42 -10.15 -3.12 16.09
N LEU A 43 -9.27 -3.53 17.01
CA LEU A 43 -8.84 -2.70 18.13
C LEU A 43 -7.96 -1.53 17.65
N TYR A 44 -6.99 -1.80 16.76
CA TYR A 44 -6.04 -0.83 16.24
C TYR A 44 -6.71 0.26 15.38
N THR A 45 -7.71 -0.11 14.58
CA THR A 45 -8.44 0.83 13.72
C THR A 45 -9.68 1.43 14.38
N TYR A 46 -9.88 1.20 15.68
CA TYR A 46 -10.96 1.84 16.44
C TYR A 46 -10.93 3.37 16.25
N PRO A 47 -12.09 4.03 15.98
CA PRO A 47 -13.47 3.54 16.10
C PRO A 47 -14.09 2.92 14.83
N GLN A 48 -13.35 2.65 13.75
CA GLN A 48 -13.93 2.22 12.45
C GLN A 48 -15.00 1.13 12.52
N VAL A 49 -14.88 0.19 13.47
CA VAL A 49 -15.83 -0.91 13.68
C VAL A 49 -17.23 -0.45 14.13
N THR A 50 -17.40 0.75 14.68
CA THR A 50 -18.69 1.25 15.18
C THR A 50 -19.66 1.58 14.05
N ASP A 51 -19.15 2.09 12.92
CA ASP A 51 -19.97 2.58 11.80
C ASP A 51 -19.41 2.15 10.44
N LEU A 52 -19.18 0.84 10.26
CA LEU A 52 -18.52 0.28 9.07
C LEU A 52 -19.20 0.60 7.73
N SER A 53 -20.52 0.84 7.71
CA SER A 53 -21.29 1.13 6.51
C SER A 53 -21.66 2.61 6.35
N ALA A 54 -21.34 3.46 7.33
CA ALA A 54 -21.79 4.85 7.36
C ALA A 54 -20.65 5.85 7.57
N GLY A 55 -19.54 5.44 8.19
CA GLY A 55 -18.40 6.31 8.41
C GLY A 55 -17.13 5.81 7.74
N VAL A 56 -16.22 6.74 7.49
CA VAL A 56 -14.93 6.52 6.85
C VAL A 56 -13.82 7.00 7.80
N ILE A 57 -12.70 6.29 7.83
CA ILE A 57 -11.54 6.76 8.59
C ILE A 57 -10.98 8.01 7.92
N VAL A 58 -10.69 9.03 8.73
CA VAL A 58 -10.00 10.24 8.33
C VAL A 58 -8.49 9.97 8.37
N SER A 59 -7.78 10.47 7.36
CA SER A 59 -6.31 10.37 7.35
C SER A 59 -5.74 11.10 8.58
N PRO A 60 -4.80 10.51 9.33
CA PRO A 60 -4.18 11.19 10.47
C PRO A 60 -3.35 12.41 10.05
N ILE A 61 -2.96 12.49 8.77
CA ILE A 61 -2.18 13.58 8.15
C ILE A 61 -2.70 13.82 6.73
N GLY A 62 -2.88 15.09 6.36
CA GLY A 62 -3.32 15.48 5.02
C GLY A 62 -4.85 15.38 4.84
N SER A 63 -5.30 15.38 3.59
CA SER A 63 -6.73 15.36 3.26
C SER A 63 -7.27 13.93 3.21
N SER A 64 -8.52 13.74 3.67
CA SER A 64 -9.29 12.50 3.47
C SER A 64 -9.95 12.40 2.10
N SER A 65 -9.78 13.41 1.22
CA SER A 65 -10.35 13.42 -0.13
C SER A 65 -9.93 12.23 -0.99
N ASP A 66 -8.75 11.64 -0.74
CA ASP A 66 -8.30 10.41 -1.42
C ASP A 66 -9.29 9.24 -1.23
N TYR A 67 -9.96 9.17 -0.08
CA TYR A 67 -10.94 8.11 0.18
C TYR A 67 -12.14 8.20 -0.77
N ASN A 68 -12.51 9.41 -1.24
CA ASN A 68 -13.55 9.60 -2.24
C ASN A 68 -13.17 9.01 -3.61
N ILE A 69 -11.89 9.13 -3.99
CA ILE A 69 -11.36 8.52 -5.21
C ILE A 69 -11.40 7.00 -5.09
N VAL A 70 -11.00 6.45 -3.94
CA VAL A 70 -11.07 4.99 -3.68
C VAL A 70 -12.51 4.47 -3.77
N MET A 71 -13.49 5.20 -3.23
CA MET A 71 -14.90 4.83 -3.34
C MET A 71 -15.39 4.89 -4.80
N TRP A 72 -14.94 5.89 -5.56
CA TRP A 72 -15.25 5.98 -6.98
C TRP A 72 -14.64 4.81 -7.77
N ASP A 73 -13.40 4.44 -7.52
CA ASP A 73 -12.75 3.28 -8.16
C ASP A 73 -13.49 1.97 -7.85
N ALA A 74 -13.92 1.79 -6.60
CA ALA A 74 -14.70 0.64 -6.18
C ALA A 74 -16.04 0.56 -6.92
N TRP A 75 -16.75 1.68 -7.01
CA TRP A 75 -18.00 1.78 -7.77
C TRP A 75 -17.77 1.56 -9.27
N TRP A 76 -16.76 2.20 -9.86
CA TRP A 76 -16.48 2.13 -11.29
C TRP A 76 -16.13 0.71 -11.73
N VAL A 77 -15.32 -0.02 -10.95
CA VAL A 77 -15.01 -1.43 -11.26
C VAL A 77 -16.27 -2.28 -11.27
N LYS A 78 -17.18 -2.10 -10.30
CA LYS A 78 -18.48 -2.77 -10.30
C LYS A 78 -19.30 -2.38 -11.54
N LYS A 79 -19.43 -1.08 -11.80
CA LYS A 79 -20.19 -0.52 -12.93
C LYS A 79 -19.68 -1.06 -14.26
N ALA A 80 -18.37 -1.03 -14.47
CA ALA A 80 -17.72 -1.48 -15.69
C ALA A 80 -17.87 -2.99 -15.91
N LEU A 81 -17.57 -3.81 -14.89
CA LEU A 81 -17.54 -5.28 -15.06
C LEU A 81 -18.93 -5.92 -15.02
N ILE A 82 -19.81 -5.45 -14.13
CA ILE A 82 -21.11 -6.08 -13.88
C ILE A 82 -22.21 -5.44 -14.71
N ASP A 83 -22.33 -4.12 -14.67
CA ASP A 83 -23.47 -3.42 -15.27
C ASP A 83 -23.25 -3.17 -16.77
N LEU A 84 -22.06 -2.67 -17.13
CA LEU A 84 -21.71 -2.30 -18.51
C LEU A 84 -20.99 -3.41 -19.29
N ARG A 85 -20.43 -4.41 -18.59
CA ARG A 85 -19.63 -5.51 -19.16
C ARG A 85 -18.52 -5.01 -20.12
N THR A 86 -17.83 -3.97 -19.70
CA THR A 86 -16.78 -3.29 -20.47
C THR A 86 -15.42 -3.39 -19.77
N ASN A 87 -14.38 -2.91 -20.46
CA ASN A 87 -13.03 -2.82 -19.91
C ASN A 87 -12.98 -1.77 -18.78
N PRO A 88 -12.62 -2.15 -17.54
CA PRO A 88 -12.58 -1.21 -16.42
C PRO A 88 -11.48 -0.15 -16.53
N PHE A 89 -10.51 -0.31 -17.45
CA PHE A 89 -9.43 0.68 -17.65
C PHE A 89 -9.80 1.84 -18.58
N ARG A 90 -11.08 1.99 -18.99
CA ARG A 90 -11.56 3.13 -19.79
C ARG A 90 -12.95 3.52 -19.34
N THR A 91 -13.18 4.81 -19.09
CA THR A 91 -14.48 5.34 -18.67
C THR A 91 -14.97 6.44 -19.59
N THR A 92 -16.29 6.53 -19.77
CA THR A 92 -17.00 7.67 -20.40
C THR A 92 -17.70 8.54 -19.37
N TYR A 93 -17.62 8.18 -18.08
CA TYR A 93 -18.31 8.86 -16.99
C TYR A 93 -17.48 10.03 -16.44
N LEU A 94 -16.15 10.00 -16.58
CA LEU A 94 -15.28 11.14 -16.30
C LEU A 94 -14.87 11.83 -17.59
N PHE A 95 -14.64 13.13 -17.53
CA PHE A 95 -14.23 13.95 -18.67
C PHE A 95 -15.20 13.83 -19.85
N TYR A 96 -16.49 13.81 -19.53
CA TYR A 96 -17.56 13.82 -20.51
C TYR A 96 -17.46 15.07 -21.42
N PRO A 97 -17.75 14.96 -22.73
CA PRO A 97 -18.15 13.76 -23.50
C PRO A 97 -17.03 12.82 -23.95
N ASN A 98 -15.76 13.20 -23.81
CA ASN A 98 -14.64 12.47 -24.42
C ASN A 98 -14.31 11.16 -23.70
N GLY A 99 -14.52 11.12 -22.39
CA GLY A 99 -14.08 10.01 -21.55
C GLY A 99 -12.59 10.08 -21.19
N ALA A 100 -12.13 9.10 -20.43
CA ALA A 100 -10.72 9.00 -20.03
C ALA A 100 -10.21 7.55 -19.97
N SER A 101 -8.91 7.41 -20.21
CA SER A 101 -8.18 6.19 -19.94
C SER A 101 -7.78 6.13 -18.46
N LEU A 102 -8.04 4.99 -17.82
CA LEU A 102 -7.62 4.70 -16.45
C LEU A 102 -6.37 3.80 -16.41
N VAL A 103 -5.72 3.55 -17.55
CA VAL A 103 -4.50 2.71 -17.63
C VAL A 103 -3.39 3.27 -16.75
N LEU A 104 -3.21 4.60 -16.71
CA LEU A 104 -2.20 5.25 -15.88
C LEU A 104 -2.74 5.73 -14.53
N HIS A 105 -4.01 5.48 -14.26
CA HIS A 105 -4.61 5.69 -12.96
C HIS A 105 -4.30 4.49 -12.06
N GLU A 106 -4.14 4.72 -10.76
CA GLU A 106 -3.99 3.65 -9.77
C GLU A 106 -5.35 2.98 -9.50
N LEU A 107 -5.90 2.32 -10.52
CA LEU A 107 -7.14 1.57 -10.41
C LEU A 107 -6.87 0.30 -9.58
N THR A 108 -7.30 0.31 -8.32
CA THR A 108 -7.05 -0.78 -7.35
C THR A 108 -7.90 -2.03 -7.62
N LEU A 109 -7.83 -2.59 -8.83
CA LEU A 109 -8.77 -3.57 -9.37
C LEU A 109 -9.06 -4.74 -8.42
N LEU A 110 -8.03 -5.39 -7.86
CA LEU A 110 -8.25 -6.53 -6.97
C LEU A 110 -8.90 -6.11 -5.64
N ASN A 111 -8.59 -4.92 -5.13
CA ASN A 111 -9.25 -4.39 -3.93
C ASN A 111 -10.72 -4.02 -4.23
N SER A 112 -10.99 -3.38 -5.38
CA SER A 112 -12.35 -3.03 -5.80
C SER A 112 -13.22 -4.26 -6.03
N LEU A 113 -12.68 -5.36 -6.58
CA LEU A 113 -13.43 -6.62 -6.73
C LEU A 113 -13.95 -7.16 -5.39
N LEU A 114 -13.20 -6.98 -4.29
CA LEU A 114 -13.64 -7.40 -2.95
C LEU A 114 -14.84 -6.60 -2.44
N THR A 115 -15.07 -5.39 -2.98
CA THR A 115 -16.18 -4.53 -2.55
C THR A 115 -17.51 -4.88 -3.24
N ILE A 116 -17.47 -5.56 -4.39
CA ILE A 116 -18.65 -5.83 -5.24
C ILE A 116 -19.81 -6.51 -4.47
N PRO A 117 -19.58 -7.57 -3.68
CA PRO A 117 -20.69 -8.22 -2.96
C PRO A 117 -21.46 -7.26 -2.06
N PHE A 118 -20.77 -6.34 -1.38
CA PHE A 118 -21.40 -5.36 -0.49
C PHE A 118 -22.18 -4.30 -1.27
N GLN A 119 -21.66 -3.88 -2.43
CA GLN A 119 -22.35 -2.96 -3.33
C GLN A 119 -23.62 -3.56 -3.95
N LEU A 120 -23.69 -4.89 -4.11
CA LEU A 120 -24.88 -5.59 -4.64
C LEU A 120 -25.94 -5.84 -3.55
N LEU A 121 -25.50 -6.05 -2.30
CA LEU A 121 -26.38 -6.43 -1.19
C LEU A 121 -26.95 -5.24 -0.41
N MET A 122 -26.36 -4.05 -0.51
CA MET A 122 -26.76 -2.87 0.24
C MET A 122 -27.03 -1.66 -0.66
N SER A 123 -27.92 -0.77 -0.20
CA SER A 123 -28.19 0.50 -0.88
C SER A 123 -26.97 1.43 -0.85
N LYS A 124 -26.93 2.37 -1.80
CA LYS A 124 -25.93 3.43 -1.83
C LYS A 124 -26.20 4.48 -0.76
N PRO A 125 -25.17 5.09 -0.15
CA PRO A 125 -23.73 4.81 -0.33
C PRO A 125 -23.21 3.61 0.50
N HIS A 126 -24.04 3.03 1.37
CA HIS A 126 -23.61 2.09 2.42
C HIS A 126 -22.84 0.86 1.91
N GLY A 127 -23.25 0.28 0.78
CA GLY A 127 -22.56 -0.88 0.21
C GLY A 127 -21.11 -0.60 -0.21
N ILE A 128 -20.85 0.58 -0.77
CA ILE A 128 -19.50 0.99 -1.19
C ILE A 128 -18.63 1.26 0.04
N ILE A 129 -19.17 2.03 1.00
CA ILE A 129 -18.47 2.37 2.25
C ILE A 129 -18.09 1.10 3.02
N LEU A 130 -19.03 0.18 3.18
CA LEU A 130 -18.79 -1.10 3.85
C LEU A 130 -17.72 -1.92 3.14
N GLY A 131 -17.80 -2.03 1.81
CA GLY A 131 -16.83 -2.76 1.00
C GLY A 131 -15.41 -2.20 1.15
N CYS A 132 -15.25 -0.88 1.03
CA CYS A 132 -13.96 -0.21 1.19
C CYS A 132 -13.39 -0.36 2.60
N ASN A 133 -14.22 -0.24 3.64
CA ASN A 133 -13.81 -0.44 5.03
C ASN A 133 -13.37 -1.89 5.31
N ILE A 134 -14.15 -2.88 4.85
CA ILE A 134 -13.79 -4.30 4.99
C ILE A 134 -12.48 -4.59 4.25
N ALA A 135 -12.32 -4.09 3.03
CA ALA A 135 -11.11 -4.30 2.26
C ALA A 135 -9.89 -3.65 2.94
N SER A 136 -10.05 -2.47 3.55
CA SER A 136 -9.01 -1.84 4.37
C SER A 136 -8.65 -2.70 5.59
N LEU A 137 -9.63 -3.19 6.37
CA LEU A 137 -9.38 -4.09 7.51
C LEU A 137 -8.68 -5.39 7.10
N LEU A 138 -9.16 -6.03 6.02
CA LEU A 138 -8.57 -7.26 5.50
C LEU A 138 -7.11 -7.07 5.08
N SER A 139 -6.75 -5.88 4.59
CA SER A 139 -5.37 -5.58 4.20
C SER A 139 -4.37 -5.76 5.36
N PHE A 140 -4.76 -5.41 6.60
CA PHE A 140 -3.93 -5.57 7.79
C PHE A 140 -3.75 -7.04 8.15
N VAL A 141 -4.83 -7.82 8.09
CA VAL A 141 -4.81 -9.27 8.34
C VAL A 141 -3.94 -9.98 7.30
N ILE A 142 -4.11 -9.67 6.01
CA ILE A 142 -3.33 -10.25 4.92
C ILE A 142 -1.86 -9.86 5.04
N ALA A 143 -1.54 -8.63 5.42
CA ALA A 143 -0.17 -8.21 5.68
C ALA A 143 0.48 -8.99 6.82
N GLY A 144 -0.23 -9.13 7.95
CA GLY A 144 0.24 -9.91 9.09
C GLY A 144 0.44 -11.38 8.75
N LEU A 145 -0.49 -11.99 8.00
CA LEU A 145 -0.39 -13.37 7.55
C LEU A 145 0.75 -13.59 6.54
N GLY A 146 0.96 -12.65 5.63
CA GLY A 146 2.04 -12.74 4.66
C GLY A 146 3.42 -12.77 5.32
N MET A 147 3.64 -11.85 6.26
CA MET A 147 4.88 -11.79 7.04
C MET A 147 4.99 -12.95 8.05
N PHE A 148 3.89 -13.35 8.68
CA PHE A 148 3.83 -14.55 9.52
C PHE A 148 4.30 -15.79 8.75
N ALA A 149 3.81 -15.98 7.52
CA ALA A 149 4.19 -17.11 6.69
C ALA A 149 5.69 -17.08 6.34
N LEU A 150 6.23 -15.91 5.97
CA LEU A 150 7.66 -15.74 5.71
C LEU A 150 8.50 -16.07 6.95
N VAL A 151 8.18 -15.50 8.11
CA VAL A 151 8.95 -15.73 9.35
C VAL A 151 8.79 -17.17 9.82
N LYS A 152 7.59 -17.75 9.72
CA LYS A 152 7.35 -19.16 10.03
C LYS A 152 8.15 -20.08 9.11
N TYR A 153 8.29 -19.74 7.83
CA TYR A 153 9.13 -20.47 6.89
C TYR A 153 10.61 -20.43 7.30
N LEU A 154 11.10 -19.29 7.76
CA LEU A 154 12.51 -19.06 8.12
C LEU A 154 12.92 -19.58 9.50
N ILE A 155 12.08 -19.39 10.52
CA ILE A 155 12.43 -19.61 11.94
C ILE A 155 11.73 -20.86 12.50
N LYS A 156 10.66 -21.34 11.86
CA LYS A 156 9.85 -22.50 12.29
C LYS A 156 9.16 -22.34 13.66
N ASP A 157 9.10 -21.14 14.22
CA ASP A 157 8.42 -20.83 15.49
C ASP A 157 7.14 -20.01 15.25
N ASN A 158 6.00 -20.44 15.83
CA ASN A 158 4.72 -19.76 15.64
C ASN A 158 4.64 -18.42 16.36
N LEU A 159 5.25 -18.31 17.55
CA LEU A 159 5.17 -17.11 18.38
C LEU A 159 6.06 -16.01 17.82
N VAL A 160 7.25 -16.37 17.34
CA VAL A 160 8.13 -15.43 16.63
C VAL A 160 7.52 -15.01 15.29
N ALA A 161 6.86 -15.92 14.58
CA ALA A 161 6.12 -15.59 13.37
C ALA A 161 4.95 -14.63 13.63
N PHE A 162 4.23 -14.82 14.76
CA PHE A 162 3.19 -13.90 15.18
C PHE A 162 3.74 -12.50 15.46
N PHE A 163 4.85 -12.40 16.19
CA PHE A 163 5.54 -11.13 16.43
C PHE A 163 5.92 -10.42 15.12
N GLY A 164 6.52 -11.16 14.17
CA GLY A 164 6.93 -10.60 12.88
C GLY A 164 5.76 -10.12 12.03
N GLY A 165 4.65 -10.86 12.02
CA GLY A 165 3.45 -10.44 11.32
C GLY A 165 2.77 -9.25 11.98
N ALA A 166 2.72 -9.17 13.31
CA ALA A 166 2.24 -7.98 14.02
C ALA A 166 3.08 -6.73 13.68
N ALA A 167 4.41 -6.86 13.68
CA ALA A 167 5.31 -5.76 13.32
C ALA A 167 5.03 -5.20 11.92
N PHE A 168 4.77 -6.08 10.95
CA PHE A 168 4.50 -5.67 9.57
C PHE A 168 3.07 -5.17 9.35
N ALA A 169 2.07 -5.80 9.98
CA ALA A 169 0.67 -5.41 9.84
C ALA A 169 0.40 -4.01 10.41
N PHE A 170 1.03 -3.65 11.53
CA PHE A 170 0.77 -2.40 12.26
C PHE A 170 1.92 -1.40 12.16
N ALA A 171 2.79 -1.55 11.15
CA ALA A 171 3.90 -0.64 10.93
C ALA A 171 3.41 0.81 10.67
N PRO A 172 4.19 1.85 11.05
CA PRO A 172 3.76 3.26 10.92
C PRO A 172 3.39 3.66 9.48
N TYR A 173 4.09 3.09 8.49
CA TYR A 173 3.76 3.23 7.07
C TYR A 173 2.28 2.92 6.80
N ARG A 174 1.70 1.89 7.42
CA ARG A 174 0.33 1.46 7.14
C ARG A 174 -0.69 2.37 7.83
N SER A 175 -0.45 2.79 9.07
CA SER A 175 -1.34 3.74 9.75
C SER A 175 -1.43 5.08 9.00
N MET A 176 -0.34 5.52 8.37
CA MET A 176 -0.30 6.73 7.56
C MET A 176 -1.14 6.66 6.28
N HIS A 177 -1.30 5.46 5.74
CA HIS A 177 -1.98 5.24 4.46
C HIS A 177 -3.33 4.53 4.66
N ILE A 178 -3.95 4.68 5.83
CA ILE A 178 -5.18 3.97 6.16
C ILE A 178 -6.36 4.30 5.21
N VAL A 179 -6.29 5.47 4.57
CA VAL A 179 -7.24 5.92 3.53
C VAL A 179 -6.85 5.48 2.11
N HIS A 180 -5.64 4.97 1.89
CA HIS A 180 -5.11 4.55 0.58
C HIS A 180 -5.03 3.02 0.49
N ILE A 181 -6.14 2.38 0.12
CA ILE A 181 -6.20 0.92 0.12
C ILE A 181 -5.14 0.25 -0.76
N ALA A 182 -4.76 0.89 -1.88
CA ALA A 182 -3.66 0.44 -2.74
C ALA A 182 -2.36 0.26 -1.93
N LEU A 183 -2.00 1.29 -1.17
CA LEU A 183 -0.76 1.34 -0.40
C LEU A 183 -0.80 0.42 0.82
N LEU A 184 -2.00 0.10 1.33
CA LEU A 184 -2.18 -0.93 2.34
C LEU A 184 -2.03 -2.37 1.80
N SER A 185 -2.06 -2.60 0.49
CA SER A 185 -1.96 -3.95 -0.08
C SER A 185 -0.51 -4.48 -0.13
N THR A 186 0.24 -4.36 0.97
CA THR A 186 1.64 -4.83 1.06
C THR A 186 1.78 -6.32 1.39
N GLY A 187 0.69 -7.02 1.74
CA GLY A 187 0.76 -8.37 2.30
C GLY A 187 1.23 -9.46 1.35
N PHE A 188 1.17 -9.23 0.03
CA PHE A 188 1.73 -10.15 -0.96
C PHE A 188 3.26 -10.04 -1.07
N ILE A 189 3.86 -8.92 -0.62
CA ILE A 189 5.32 -8.70 -0.75
C ILE A 189 6.12 -9.70 0.10
N PRO A 190 5.85 -9.90 1.42
CA PRO A 190 6.56 -10.90 2.20
C PRO A 190 6.36 -12.33 1.67
N LEU A 191 5.17 -12.65 1.15
CA LEU A 191 4.90 -13.94 0.51
C LEU A 191 5.74 -14.10 -0.77
N TYR A 192 5.85 -13.05 -1.58
CA TYR A 192 6.70 -13.07 -2.77
C TYR A 192 8.16 -13.33 -2.40
N VAL A 193 8.69 -12.67 -1.36
CA VAL A 193 10.04 -12.94 -0.83
C VAL A 193 10.19 -14.38 -0.39
N MET A 194 9.20 -14.93 0.31
CA MET A 194 9.18 -16.35 0.70
C MET A 194 9.25 -17.25 -0.54
N PHE A 195 8.50 -16.93 -1.60
CA PHE A 195 8.50 -17.71 -2.82
C PHE A 195 9.74 -17.53 -3.70
N LEU A 196 10.47 -16.42 -3.61
CA LEU A 196 11.83 -16.29 -4.17
C LEU A 196 12.79 -17.28 -3.51
N LEU A 197 12.79 -17.32 -2.17
CA LEU A 197 13.60 -18.27 -1.39
C LEU A 197 13.25 -19.72 -1.71
N LYS A 198 11.95 -20.03 -1.77
CA LYS A 198 11.46 -21.37 -2.14
C LYS A 198 11.79 -21.75 -3.58
N THR A 199 11.75 -20.79 -4.51
CA THR A 199 12.10 -21.01 -5.92
C THR A 199 13.57 -21.36 -6.06
N LEU A 200 14.46 -20.73 -5.29
CA LEU A 200 15.88 -21.07 -5.23
C LEU A 200 16.09 -22.47 -4.60
N ARG A 201 15.59 -22.64 -3.36
CA ARG A 201 15.98 -23.77 -2.48
C ARG A 201 15.19 -25.05 -2.69
N GLU A 202 13.92 -24.98 -3.07
CA GLU A 202 13.05 -26.16 -3.16
C GLU A 202 12.78 -26.53 -4.62
N LYS A 203 13.12 -27.77 -5.01
CA LYS A 203 12.97 -28.32 -6.37
C LYS A 203 11.50 -28.62 -6.73
N ARG A 204 10.61 -27.62 -6.63
CA ARG A 204 9.17 -27.71 -6.92
C ARG A 204 8.78 -26.66 -7.95
N TRP A 205 8.19 -27.09 -9.07
CA TRP A 205 7.74 -26.21 -10.16
C TRP A 205 6.58 -25.28 -9.78
N ARG A 206 5.82 -25.63 -8.73
CA ARG A 206 4.72 -24.78 -8.23
C ARG A 206 5.22 -23.48 -7.59
N ASN A 207 6.45 -23.46 -7.05
CA ASN A 207 6.99 -22.29 -6.35
C ASN A 207 7.13 -21.06 -7.26
N PRO A 208 7.79 -21.14 -8.44
CA PRO A 208 7.88 -19.99 -9.33
C PRO A 208 6.54 -19.53 -9.89
N LEU A 209 5.59 -20.45 -10.10
CA LEU A 209 4.22 -20.08 -10.53
C LEU A 209 3.48 -19.28 -9.46
N ILE A 210 3.53 -19.71 -8.21
CA ILE A 210 2.94 -18.96 -7.09
C ILE A 210 3.65 -17.60 -6.94
N GLY A 211 4.98 -17.56 -7.10
CA GLY A 211 5.75 -16.32 -7.15
C GLY A 211 5.24 -15.36 -8.23
N ALA A 212 5.00 -15.84 -9.45
CA ALA A 212 4.43 -15.05 -10.54
C ALA A 212 3.00 -14.57 -10.25
N MET A 213 2.15 -15.42 -9.67
CA MET A 213 0.78 -15.03 -9.26
C MET A 213 0.81 -13.96 -8.16
N LEU A 214 1.73 -14.04 -7.20
CA LEU A 214 1.91 -13.03 -6.15
C LEU A 214 2.40 -11.70 -6.74
N ALA A 215 3.28 -11.74 -7.75
CA ALA A 215 3.68 -10.53 -8.48
C ALA A 215 2.49 -9.89 -9.22
N GLY A 216 1.67 -10.69 -9.90
CA GLY A 216 0.44 -10.23 -10.54
C GLY A 216 -0.57 -9.67 -9.55
N ALA A 217 -0.82 -10.35 -8.42
CA ALA A 217 -1.72 -9.86 -7.37
C ALA A 217 -1.21 -8.56 -6.71
N THR A 218 0.11 -8.43 -6.52
CA THR A 218 0.73 -7.19 -6.05
C THR A 218 0.50 -6.06 -7.05
N PHE A 219 0.68 -6.32 -8.35
CA PHE A 219 0.40 -5.34 -9.39
C PHE A 219 -1.08 -4.89 -9.44
N LEU A 220 -2.01 -5.85 -9.38
CA LEU A 220 -3.45 -5.57 -9.44
C LEU A 220 -4.02 -4.88 -8.20
N THR A 221 -3.25 -4.86 -7.10
CA THR A 221 -3.61 -4.10 -5.90
C THR A 221 -2.95 -2.73 -5.84
N CYS A 222 -1.66 -2.66 -6.22
CA CYS A 222 -0.90 -1.42 -6.33
C CYS A 222 0.18 -1.57 -7.40
N ASN A 223 0.00 -0.86 -8.53
CA ASN A 223 0.91 -0.94 -9.67
C ASN A 223 2.36 -0.53 -9.31
N MET A 224 2.51 0.38 -8.34
CA MET A 224 3.80 0.89 -7.88
C MET A 224 4.66 -0.20 -7.20
N TYR A 225 4.05 -1.19 -6.56
CA TYR A 225 4.82 -2.22 -5.86
C TYR A 225 5.53 -3.19 -6.81
N VAL A 226 5.23 -3.18 -8.12
CA VAL A 226 6.03 -3.92 -9.12
C VAL A 226 7.47 -3.43 -9.18
N TYR A 227 7.71 -2.13 -9.04
CA TYR A 227 9.06 -1.58 -8.96
C TYR A 227 9.83 -2.14 -7.76
N PHE A 228 9.12 -2.36 -6.64
CA PHE A 228 9.72 -2.93 -5.43
C PHE A 228 10.05 -4.40 -5.63
N LEU A 229 9.13 -5.18 -6.22
CA LEU A 229 9.38 -6.58 -6.52
C LEU A 229 10.54 -6.75 -7.51
N ALA A 230 10.62 -5.90 -8.54
CA ALA A 230 11.70 -5.94 -9.53
C ALA A 230 13.07 -5.68 -8.88
N LEU A 231 13.21 -4.60 -8.11
CA LEU A 231 14.47 -4.29 -7.40
C LEU A 231 14.80 -5.31 -6.31
N LEU A 232 13.78 -5.84 -5.63
CA LEU A 232 13.96 -6.86 -4.61
C LEU A 232 14.47 -8.16 -5.24
N THR A 233 13.89 -8.57 -6.36
CA THR A 233 14.34 -9.75 -7.12
C THR A 233 15.75 -9.53 -7.67
N ALA A 234 16.07 -8.34 -8.18
CA ALA A 234 17.43 -8.00 -8.61
C ALA A 234 18.43 -8.13 -7.45
N LEU A 235 18.12 -7.53 -6.28
CA LEU A 235 18.94 -7.66 -5.07
C LEU A 235 19.09 -9.13 -4.64
N PHE A 236 17.99 -9.88 -4.64
CA PHE A 236 17.99 -11.30 -4.29
C PHE A 236 18.88 -12.11 -5.23
N LEU A 237 18.80 -11.89 -6.54
CA LEU A 237 19.62 -12.59 -7.53
C LEU A 237 21.09 -12.21 -7.42
N VAL A 238 21.41 -10.92 -7.24
CA VAL A 238 22.79 -10.46 -7.03
C VAL A 238 23.36 -11.08 -5.76
N TYR A 239 22.63 -11.03 -4.65
CA TYR A 239 23.07 -11.65 -3.40
C TYR A 239 23.25 -13.17 -3.56
N SER A 240 22.32 -13.84 -4.24
CA SER A 240 22.39 -15.28 -4.51
C SER A 240 23.57 -15.63 -5.41
N ALA A 241 23.89 -14.82 -6.42
CA ALA A 241 25.04 -15.03 -7.28
C ALA A 241 26.38 -14.89 -6.51
N LEU A 242 26.44 -13.98 -5.53
CA LEU A 242 27.63 -13.73 -4.72
C LEU A 242 27.84 -14.77 -3.62
N PHE A 243 26.76 -15.21 -2.95
CA PHE A 243 26.86 -16.02 -1.73
C PHE A 243 26.24 -17.42 -1.83
N TRP A 244 25.36 -17.65 -2.80
CA TRP A 244 24.64 -18.91 -3.04
C TRP A 244 24.78 -19.37 -4.51
N ARG A 245 25.99 -19.19 -5.07
CA ARG A 245 26.28 -19.37 -6.50
C ARG A 245 25.86 -20.75 -7.00
N ASP A 246 26.18 -21.79 -6.26
CA ASP A 246 25.90 -23.18 -6.63
C ASP A 246 24.39 -23.48 -6.62
N GLU A 247 23.62 -22.82 -5.75
CA GLU A 247 22.15 -22.92 -5.72
C GLU A 247 21.50 -22.17 -6.90
N LEU A 248 22.07 -21.03 -7.30
CA LEU A 248 21.49 -20.17 -8.33
C LEU A 248 21.78 -20.66 -9.76
N PHE A 249 23.02 -21.02 -10.06
CA PHE A 249 23.44 -21.33 -11.43
C PHE A 249 23.21 -22.80 -11.85
N GLY A 250 22.55 -23.60 -11.01
CA GLY A 250 22.07 -24.92 -11.42
C GLY A 250 20.98 -24.83 -12.49
N ARG A 251 21.01 -25.72 -13.49
CA ARG A 251 20.03 -25.79 -14.61
C ARG A 251 18.58 -25.71 -14.13
N GLU A 252 18.22 -26.48 -13.10
CA GLU A 252 16.86 -26.49 -12.53
C GLU A 252 16.48 -25.15 -11.86
N SER A 253 17.45 -24.44 -11.29
CA SER A 253 17.23 -23.11 -10.72
C SER A 253 16.96 -22.08 -11.81
N LEU A 254 17.79 -22.08 -12.86
CA LEU A 254 17.60 -21.22 -14.04
C LEU A 254 16.23 -21.45 -14.69
N ILE A 255 15.81 -22.70 -14.89
CA ILE A 255 14.46 -23.02 -15.42
C ILE A 255 13.36 -22.44 -14.52
N ARG A 256 13.47 -22.64 -13.19
CA ARG A 256 12.48 -22.12 -12.23
C ARG A 256 12.41 -20.59 -12.25
N PHE A 257 13.53 -19.89 -12.30
CA PHE A 257 13.53 -18.43 -12.43
C PHE A 257 12.99 -17.96 -13.79
N SER A 258 13.30 -18.67 -14.87
CA SER A 258 12.70 -18.39 -16.19
C SER A 258 11.18 -18.53 -16.16
N ILE A 259 10.63 -19.54 -15.48
CA ILE A 259 9.18 -19.69 -15.27
C ILE A 259 8.61 -18.51 -14.48
N LEU A 260 9.28 -18.09 -13.41
CA LEU A 260 8.85 -16.94 -12.60
C LEU A 260 8.82 -15.65 -13.44
N PHE A 261 9.87 -15.40 -14.23
CA PHE A 261 9.96 -14.22 -15.08
C PHE A 261 8.97 -14.25 -16.24
N ALA A 262 8.85 -15.38 -16.94
CA ALA A 262 7.87 -15.54 -18.02
C ALA A 262 6.44 -15.41 -17.51
N GLY A 263 6.13 -16.05 -16.37
CA GLY A 263 4.81 -15.97 -15.74
C GLY A 263 4.47 -14.55 -15.28
N SER A 264 5.41 -13.85 -14.64
CA SER A 264 5.21 -12.46 -14.21
C SER A 264 5.07 -11.53 -15.41
N GLY A 265 5.92 -11.71 -16.42
CA GLY A 265 5.90 -10.95 -17.67
C GLY A 265 4.57 -11.11 -18.42
N LEU A 266 4.05 -12.34 -18.52
CA LEU A 266 2.77 -12.61 -19.18
C LEU A 266 1.59 -11.90 -18.49
N LEU A 267 1.57 -11.88 -17.14
CA LEU A 267 0.52 -11.20 -16.38
C LEU A 267 0.59 -9.68 -16.50
N LEU A 268 1.80 -9.11 -16.61
CA LEU A 268 2.02 -7.67 -16.73
C LEU A 268 1.95 -7.17 -18.18
N LEU A 269 2.08 -8.05 -19.17
CA LEU A 269 2.20 -7.70 -20.58
C LEU A 269 1.05 -6.83 -21.11
N PRO A 270 -0.24 -7.13 -20.84
CA PRO A 270 -1.34 -6.29 -21.33
C PRO A 270 -1.24 -4.84 -20.83
N PHE A 271 -0.84 -4.66 -19.58
CA PHE A 271 -0.63 -3.34 -18.99
C PHE A 271 0.57 -2.64 -19.62
N LEU A 272 1.70 -3.32 -19.77
CA LEU A 272 2.89 -2.74 -20.42
C LEU A 272 2.57 -2.26 -21.83
N ILE A 273 1.82 -3.04 -22.61
CA ILE A 273 1.34 -2.63 -23.94
C ILE A 273 0.47 -1.38 -23.85
N ALA A 274 -0.46 -1.33 -22.90
CA ALA A 274 -1.35 -0.19 -22.71
C ALA A 274 -0.58 1.09 -22.31
N VAL A 275 0.41 0.97 -21.42
CA VAL A 275 1.30 2.07 -21.03
C VAL A 275 2.11 2.57 -22.22
N MET A 276 2.75 1.67 -22.99
CA MET A 276 3.52 2.04 -24.17
C MET A 276 2.67 2.78 -25.22
N ARG A 277 1.42 2.37 -25.40
CA ARG A 277 0.47 3.03 -26.33
C ARG A 277 -0.02 4.39 -25.84
N SER A 278 -0.05 4.60 -24.52
CA SER A 278 -0.55 5.85 -23.94
C SER A 278 0.37 7.04 -24.14
N GLY A 279 1.65 6.84 -24.44
CA GLY A 279 2.65 7.91 -24.63
C GLY A 279 2.96 8.76 -23.39
N ALA A 280 2.15 8.65 -22.33
CA ALA A 280 2.08 9.57 -21.19
C ALA A 280 2.88 9.10 -19.96
N ALA A 281 4.13 8.69 -20.16
CA ALA A 281 5.06 8.43 -19.06
C ALA A 281 6.01 9.63 -18.84
N GLU A 282 5.45 10.84 -18.74
CA GLU A 282 6.26 12.01 -18.40
C GLU A 282 6.91 11.82 -17.01
N PRO A 283 8.23 12.05 -16.90
CA PRO A 283 8.92 12.05 -15.61
C PRO A 283 8.32 13.08 -14.67
N GLN A 284 8.29 12.76 -13.39
CA GLN A 284 7.82 13.68 -12.37
C GLN A 284 8.92 14.71 -12.06
N PRO A 285 8.59 15.99 -11.82
CA PRO A 285 9.61 17.00 -11.53
C PRO A 285 10.46 16.62 -10.32
N GLU A 286 11.78 16.78 -10.38
CA GLU A 286 12.72 16.41 -9.29
C GLU A 286 12.29 16.98 -7.93
N GLN A 287 11.70 18.17 -7.90
CA GLN A 287 11.19 18.82 -6.70
C GLN A 287 10.12 18.00 -5.97
N MET A 288 9.24 17.30 -6.71
CA MET A 288 8.26 16.39 -6.12
C MET A 288 8.94 15.20 -5.45
N LEU A 289 10.00 14.67 -6.06
CA LEU A 289 10.74 13.54 -5.51
C LEU A 289 11.49 13.94 -4.23
N ASP A 290 12.04 15.16 -4.19
CA ASP A 290 12.68 15.73 -3.00
C ASP A 290 11.68 15.85 -1.83
N LEU A 291 10.47 16.36 -2.10
CA LEU A 291 9.40 16.46 -1.08
C LEU A 291 8.98 15.10 -0.51
N PHE A 292 8.95 14.06 -1.34
CA PHE A 292 8.56 12.71 -0.93
C PHE A 292 9.78 11.78 -0.67
N SER A 293 10.95 12.35 -0.40
CA SER A 293 12.13 11.61 0.05
C SER A 293 12.07 11.37 1.56
N ALA A 294 12.52 10.22 2.06
CA ALA A 294 12.50 9.95 3.50
C ALA A 294 13.46 10.89 4.25
N ASN A 295 12.99 11.47 5.36
CA ASN A 295 13.86 12.13 6.31
C ASN A 295 14.61 11.06 7.11
N ALA A 296 15.94 11.06 7.08
CA ALA A 296 16.76 10.08 7.78
C ALA A 296 16.50 10.07 9.29
N LEU A 297 16.18 11.24 9.87
CA LEU A 297 15.81 11.36 11.28
C LEU A 297 14.50 10.63 11.60
N GLY A 298 13.61 10.47 10.61
CA GLY A 298 12.33 9.77 10.76
C GLY A 298 12.46 8.28 11.05
N TYR A 299 13.60 7.66 10.77
CA TYR A 299 13.84 6.25 11.14
C TYR A 299 14.08 6.05 12.64
N ILE A 300 14.43 7.12 13.36
CA ILE A 300 14.81 7.09 14.79
C ILE A 300 13.80 7.86 15.65
N LEU A 301 13.20 8.91 15.11
CA LEU A 301 12.21 9.70 15.83
C LEU A 301 10.79 9.36 15.37
N PRO A 302 9.85 9.13 16.29
CA PRO A 302 8.45 8.94 15.95
C PRO A 302 7.82 10.26 15.49
N ALA A 303 6.61 10.20 14.96
CA ALA A 303 5.75 11.36 14.76
C ALA A 303 4.88 11.69 15.98
N ASP A 304 4.23 12.86 15.95
CA ASP A 304 3.27 13.35 16.97
C ASP A 304 2.12 12.39 17.27
N LYS A 305 1.77 11.53 16.32
CA LYS A 305 0.63 10.61 16.41
C LYS A 305 0.94 9.33 17.20
N HIS A 306 2.20 9.01 17.45
CA HIS A 306 2.56 7.87 18.30
C HIS A 306 2.21 8.15 19.77
N VAL A 307 1.52 7.22 20.43
CA VAL A 307 1.10 7.41 21.82
C VAL A 307 2.27 7.21 22.78
N PHE A 308 2.99 6.10 22.66
CA PHE A 308 4.01 5.70 23.63
C PHE A 308 5.25 6.61 23.60
N TYR A 309 5.75 6.91 22.40
CA TYR A 309 6.95 7.74 22.22
C TYR A 309 6.65 9.23 21.98
N ARG A 310 5.41 9.69 22.25
CA ARG A 310 5.02 11.09 22.06
C ARG A 310 5.91 12.08 22.80
N PHE A 311 6.47 11.68 23.94
CA PHE A 311 7.36 12.53 24.74
C PHE A 311 8.67 12.86 24.01
N LEU A 312 9.24 11.92 23.24
CA LEU A 312 10.44 12.18 22.44
C LEU A 312 10.18 13.26 21.40
N PHE A 313 8.96 13.29 20.89
CA PHE A 313 8.54 14.29 19.91
C PHE A 313 8.44 15.70 20.48
N ARG A 314 8.14 15.84 21.79
CA ARG A 314 8.12 17.15 22.47
C ARG A 314 9.51 17.76 22.65
N LEU A 315 10.57 16.97 22.54
CA LEU A 315 11.95 17.44 22.68
C LEU A 315 12.45 18.19 21.43
N MET A 316 11.68 18.17 20.33
CA MET A 316 12.02 18.86 19.08
C MET A 316 10.97 19.88 18.65
N PRO A 317 11.37 21.05 18.11
CA PRO A 317 10.43 22.02 17.56
C PRO A 317 9.66 21.41 16.37
N GLN A 318 8.33 21.46 16.45
CA GLN A 318 7.39 20.92 15.45
C GLN A 318 7.72 21.41 14.03
N SER A 319 7.96 22.71 13.89
CA SER A 319 8.28 23.33 12.63
C SER A 319 9.55 22.75 12.00
N ILE A 320 10.53 22.31 12.78
CA ILE A 320 11.82 21.83 12.26
C ILE A 320 11.72 20.42 11.68
N TYR A 321 10.88 19.57 12.26
CA TYR A 321 10.80 18.16 11.88
C TYR A 321 10.03 17.90 10.58
N TYR A 322 9.07 18.76 10.24
CA TYR A 322 8.25 18.65 9.03
C TYR A 322 8.72 19.55 7.88
N LEU A 323 9.86 20.24 8.02
CA LEU A 323 10.37 21.17 6.99
C LEU A 323 11.00 20.49 5.78
N SER A 324 11.45 19.23 5.90
CA SER A 324 12.22 18.58 4.85
C SER A 324 11.97 17.08 4.79
N GLY A 325 11.61 16.58 3.59
CA GLY A 325 11.29 15.18 3.36
C GLY A 325 10.10 14.67 4.17
N VAL A 326 9.88 13.35 4.13
CA VAL A 326 8.83 12.64 4.86
C VAL A 326 9.37 12.21 6.24
N PRO A 327 8.84 12.78 7.35
CA PRO A 327 9.27 12.45 8.69
C PRO A 327 8.78 11.06 9.17
N GLY A 328 9.10 10.73 10.42
CA GLY A 328 8.93 9.40 11.01
C GLY A 328 7.52 8.84 11.11
N HIS A 329 6.49 9.59 10.71
CA HIS A 329 5.11 9.07 10.71
C HIS A 329 4.96 7.83 9.81
N ALA A 330 5.75 7.72 8.74
CA ALA A 330 5.74 6.56 7.85
C ALA A 330 6.98 5.67 8.01
N THR A 331 8.10 6.22 8.49
CA THR A 331 9.42 5.58 8.44
C THR A 331 9.95 5.09 9.78
N PHE A 332 9.35 5.49 10.90
CA PHE A 332 9.84 5.17 12.24
C PHE A 332 9.96 3.66 12.46
N LEU A 333 11.11 3.27 13.02
CA LEU A 333 11.41 1.91 13.46
C LEU A 333 11.43 1.91 14.98
N THR A 334 10.60 1.08 15.60
CA THR A 334 10.49 1.09 17.06
C THR A 334 11.78 0.59 17.71
N PHE A 335 12.08 1.05 18.93
CA PHE A 335 13.30 0.65 19.64
C PHE A 335 13.32 -0.85 19.95
N THR A 336 12.15 -1.48 20.17
CA THR A 336 12.07 -2.94 20.29
C THR A 336 12.57 -3.64 19.02
N ILE A 337 12.14 -3.21 17.84
CA ILE A 337 12.59 -3.77 16.57
C ILE A 337 14.10 -3.55 16.36
N ILE A 338 14.59 -2.32 16.60
CA ILE A 338 16.00 -1.99 16.45
C ILE A 338 16.87 -2.84 17.40
N GLY A 339 16.50 -2.89 18.68
CA GLY A 339 17.25 -3.64 19.70
C GLY A 339 17.32 -5.14 19.39
N LEU A 340 16.19 -5.74 18.99
CA LEU A 340 16.17 -7.15 18.59
C LEU A 340 16.98 -7.41 17.31
N ALA A 341 16.92 -6.52 16.33
CA ALA A 341 17.73 -6.63 15.11
C ALA A 341 19.23 -6.56 15.41
N VAL A 342 19.67 -5.66 16.29
CA VAL A 342 21.06 -5.59 16.76
C VAL A 342 21.48 -6.89 17.45
N VAL A 343 20.63 -7.45 18.32
CA VAL A 343 20.90 -8.75 18.96
C VAL A 343 21.10 -9.85 17.91
N ALA A 344 20.26 -9.89 16.87
CA ALA A 344 20.44 -10.86 15.80
C ALA A 344 21.79 -10.70 15.09
N LEU A 345 22.20 -9.47 14.77
CA LEU A 345 23.46 -9.18 14.08
C LEU A 345 24.70 -9.51 14.94
N VAL A 346 24.62 -9.29 16.24
CA VAL A 346 25.74 -9.58 17.17
C VAL A 346 25.84 -11.06 17.53
N LYS A 347 24.69 -11.75 17.64
CA LYS A 347 24.64 -13.13 18.16
C LYS A 347 24.55 -14.21 17.11
N ALA A 348 24.38 -13.86 15.83
CA ALA A 348 24.23 -14.85 14.76
C ALA A 348 25.12 -14.54 13.55
N PRO A 349 25.56 -15.58 12.82
CA PRO A 349 26.50 -15.41 11.72
C PRO A 349 25.90 -14.61 10.56
N MET A 350 26.74 -13.81 9.90
CA MET A 350 26.35 -13.00 8.75
C MET A 350 25.81 -13.86 7.59
N ARG A 351 26.19 -15.13 7.46
CA ARG A 351 25.61 -16.04 6.45
C ARG A 351 24.08 -16.16 6.56
N ARG A 352 23.52 -16.07 7.78
CA ARG A 352 22.08 -16.13 8.02
C ARG A 352 21.40 -14.76 7.86
N ASN A 353 22.06 -13.71 8.34
CA ASN A 353 21.48 -12.38 8.45
C ASN A 353 21.80 -11.44 7.28
N GLY A 354 22.80 -11.77 6.48
CA GLY A 354 23.42 -10.88 5.49
C GLY A 354 22.44 -10.43 4.40
N PHE A 355 21.59 -11.33 3.91
CA PHE A 355 20.56 -10.97 2.93
C PHE A 355 19.56 -9.95 3.50
N TRP A 356 19.10 -10.18 4.74
CA TRP A 356 18.13 -9.30 5.40
C TRP A 356 18.73 -7.93 5.75
N LEU A 357 20.01 -7.91 6.13
CA LEU A 357 20.77 -6.68 6.33
C LEU A 357 20.98 -5.93 5.00
N ALA A 358 21.35 -6.62 3.93
CA ALA A 358 21.48 -6.02 2.60
C ALA A 358 20.14 -5.43 2.13
N MET A 359 19.04 -6.17 2.33
CA MET A 359 17.70 -5.69 2.01
C MET A 359 17.33 -4.45 2.82
N LEU A 360 17.58 -4.44 4.13
CA LEU A 360 17.38 -3.26 4.97
C LEU A 360 18.19 -2.07 4.43
N LEU A 361 19.50 -2.23 4.25
CA LEU A 361 20.39 -1.13 3.90
C LEU A 361 20.11 -0.57 2.49
N VAL A 362 19.96 -1.43 1.49
CA VAL A 362 19.69 -1.00 0.11
C VAL A 362 18.38 -0.23 0.04
N PHE A 363 17.29 -0.76 0.59
CA PHE A 363 15.99 -0.12 0.49
C PHE A 363 15.82 1.07 1.42
N LEU A 364 16.52 1.10 2.56
CA LEU A 364 16.61 2.30 3.40
C LEU A 364 17.35 3.41 2.65
N VAL A 365 18.45 3.12 1.98
CA VAL A 365 19.17 4.16 1.22
C VAL A 365 18.34 4.64 0.02
N LEU A 366 17.61 3.75 -0.65
CA LEU A 366 16.70 4.14 -1.73
C LEU A 366 15.52 4.98 -1.25
N SER A 367 15.06 4.78 -0.01
CA SER A 367 13.95 5.56 0.53
C SER A 367 14.32 7.02 0.80
N LEU A 368 15.61 7.30 1.04
CA LEU A 368 16.16 8.65 1.19
C LEU A 368 16.03 9.48 -0.11
N GLY A 369 15.67 8.87 -1.24
CA GLY A 369 15.27 9.56 -2.45
C GLY A 369 16.39 10.23 -3.20
N THR A 370 16.20 11.44 -3.72
CA THR A 370 17.17 12.08 -4.63
C THR A 370 18.28 12.82 -3.87
N ARG A 371 17.97 13.33 -2.67
CA ARG A 371 18.86 14.11 -1.81
C ARG A 371 18.73 13.66 -0.36
N LEU A 372 19.76 13.89 0.45
CA LEU A 372 19.71 13.52 1.86
C LEU A 372 18.96 14.57 2.68
N HIS A 373 17.89 14.15 3.35
CA HIS A 373 17.16 14.97 4.32
C HIS A 373 17.47 14.54 5.75
N PHE A 374 17.77 15.50 6.63
CA PHE A 374 17.96 15.25 8.07
C PHE A 374 17.38 16.41 8.88
N GLY A 375 16.31 16.15 9.62
CA GLY A 375 15.59 17.23 10.33
C GLY A 375 15.10 18.29 9.36
N LYS A 376 15.46 19.56 9.57
CA LYS A 376 15.12 20.66 8.66
C LYS A 376 16.03 20.80 7.44
N TRP A 377 17.16 20.09 7.40
CA TRP A 377 18.18 20.30 6.39
C TRP A 377 17.98 19.34 5.21
N SER A 378 18.03 19.88 3.99
CA SER A 378 18.24 19.12 2.76
C SER A 378 19.68 19.35 2.30
N PHE A 379 20.44 18.28 2.15
CA PHE A 379 21.82 18.32 1.67
C PHE A 379 21.85 17.95 0.19
N ALA A 380 22.61 18.70 -0.61
CA ALA A 380 22.81 18.45 -2.03
C ALA A 380 23.73 17.23 -2.32
N ILE A 381 23.63 16.18 -1.50
CA ILE A 381 24.35 14.93 -1.69
C ILE A 381 23.45 14.03 -2.55
N PRO A 382 23.86 13.68 -3.79
CA PRO A 382 23.04 12.83 -4.65
C PRO A 382 22.95 11.43 -4.07
N MET A 383 21.73 11.01 -3.75
CA MET A 383 21.44 9.68 -3.22
C MET A 383 21.27 8.66 -4.35
N PRO A 384 21.50 7.35 -4.12
CA PRO A 384 21.45 6.33 -5.18
C PRO A 384 20.15 6.25 -5.96
N TYR A 385 19.02 6.61 -5.35
CA TYR A 385 17.74 6.63 -6.04
C TYR A 385 17.70 7.69 -7.17
N LEU A 386 18.50 8.77 -7.10
CA LEU A 386 18.64 9.73 -8.20
C LEU A 386 19.13 9.05 -9.49
N ALA A 387 20.02 8.05 -9.39
CA ALA A 387 20.49 7.30 -10.55
C ALA A 387 19.38 6.42 -11.14
N LEU A 388 18.55 5.79 -10.29
CA LEU A 388 17.38 5.04 -10.77
C LEU A 388 16.40 5.96 -11.50
N TYR A 389 16.12 7.13 -10.93
CA TYR A 389 15.25 8.13 -11.53
C TYR A 389 15.75 8.61 -12.90
N LYS A 390 17.06 8.89 -13.04
CA LYS A 390 17.64 9.43 -14.27
C LYS A 390 17.85 8.40 -15.38
N TYR A 391 18.26 7.18 -15.02
CA TYR A 391 18.82 6.23 -16.00
C TYR A 391 17.96 4.98 -16.20
N LEU A 392 17.12 4.61 -15.23
CA LEU A 392 16.31 3.40 -15.35
C LEU A 392 14.97 3.74 -16.04
N PRO A 393 14.63 3.11 -17.18
CA PRO A 393 13.38 3.38 -17.86
C PRO A 393 12.17 3.20 -16.93
N PHE A 394 11.16 4.06 -17.10
CA PHE A 394 9.93 4.05 -16.31
C PHE A 394 10.11 4.32 -14.80
N PHE A 395 11.32 4.59 -14.28
CA PHE A 395 11.49 5.00 -12.89
C PHE A 395 11.21 6.49 -12.66
N GLY A 396 11.40 7.33 -13.69
CA GLY A 396 11.03 8.76 -13.64
C GLY A 396 9.55 9.01 -13.33
N VAL A 397 8.71 8.01 -13.54
CA VAL A 397 7.27 7.96 -13.23
C VAL A 397 7.00 7.89 -11.73
N MET A 398 7.92 7.32 -10.95
CA MET A 398 7.75 7.08 -9.53
C MET A 398 8.14 8.34 -8.75
N ARG A 399 7.20 8.95 -8.03
CA ARG A 399 7.43 10.25 -7.36
C ARG A 399 7.68 10.19 -5.86
N THR A 400 7.50 9.04 -5.22
CA THR A 400 7.50 8.91 -3.75
C THR A 400 8.57 7.93 -3.24
N PRO A 401 9.85 8.32 -3.22
CA PRO A 401 10.95 7.45 -2.80
C PRO A 401 10.79 6.84 -1.41
N TYR A 402 10.27 7.59 -0.43
CA TYR A 402 10.16 7.12 0.96
C TYR A 402 9.44 5.77 1.09
N ARG A 403 8.57 5.42 0.14
CA ARG A 403 7.81 4.16 0.12
C ARG A 403 8.69 2.91 0.00
N PHE A 404 9.97 3.04 -0.39
CA PHE A 404 10.95 1.94 -0.26
C PHE A 404 11.19 1.49 1.19
N VAL A 405 10.65 2.21 2.17
CA VAL A 405 10.57 1.73 3.54
C VAL A 405 9.85 0.38 3.67
N VAL A 406 8.90 0.05 2.78
CA VAL A 406 8.16 -1.23 2.81
C VAL A 406 9.10 -2.44 2.69
N PRO A 407 9.92 -2.59 1.62
CA PRO A 407 10.90 -3.67 1.56
C PRO A 407 12.01 -3.55 2.62
N ALA A 408 12.42 -2.35 3.01
CA ALA A 408 13.40 -2.17 4.10
C ALA A 408 12.88 -2.75 5.44
N GLN A 409 11.60 -2.51 5.74
CA GLN A 409 10.90 -2.99 6.94
C GLN A 409 10.86 -4.53 7.01
N ILE A 410 10.65 -5.22 5.89
CA ILE A 410 10.72 -6.69 5.87
C ILE A 410 12.10 -7.15 6.35
N GLY A 411 13.17 -6.49 5.91
CA GLY A 411 14.55 -6.85 6.29
C GLY A 411 14.80 -6.73 7.78
N ILE A 412 14.49 -5.57 8.36
CA ILE A 412 14.69 -5.35 9.81
C ILE A 412 13.73 -6.18 10.66
N PHE A 413 12.48 -6.42 10.23
CA PHE A 413 11.55 -7.25 11.00
C PHE A 413 11.98 -8.72 11.01
N VAL A 414 12.52 -9.26 9.91
CA VAL A 414 13.11 -10.61 9.93
C VAL A 414 14.33 -10.68 10.86
N LEU A 415 15.20 -9.67 10.84
CA LEU A 415 16.33 -9.58 11.78
C LEU A 415 15.84 -9.54 13.23
N ALA A 416 14.84 -8.70 13.54
CA ALA A 416 14.25 -8.63 14.86
C ALA A 416 13.63 -9.97 15.31
N CYS A 417 12.97 -10.70 14.41
CA CYS A 417 12.47 -12.04 14.69
C CYS A 417 13.59 -13.04 15.04
N TYR A 418 14.73 -13.00 14.34
CA TYR A 418 15.89 -13.82 14.73
C TYR A 418 16.45 -13.43 16.11
N GLY A 419 16.43 -12.14 16.45
CA GLY A 419 16.82 -11.64 17.77
C GLY A 419 15.88 -12.11 18.87
N LEU A 420 14.57 -12.05 18.63
CA LEU A 420 13.56 -12.54 19.56
C LEU A 420 13.70 -14.05 19.79
N LYS A 421 13.91 -14.83 18.72
CA LYS A 421 14.15 -16.27 18.83
C LYS A 421 15.35 -16.57 19.72
N HIS A 422 16.42 -15.80 19.61
CA HIS A 422 17.59 -15.96 20.46
C HIS A 422 17.28 -15.76 21.96
N PHE A 423 16.48 -14.75 22.31
CA PHE A 423 16.05 -14.53 23.69
C PHE A 423 15.16 -15.66 24.21
N ILE A 424 14.19 -16.10 23.40
CA ILE A 424 13.29 -17.20 23.74
C ILE A 424 14.12 -18.46 24.05
N ASP A 425 15.05 -18.82 23.17
CA ASP A 425 15.89 -20.01 23.33
C ASP A 425 16.77 -19.93 24.58
N LYS A 426 17.38 -18.76 24.81
CA LYS A 426 18.22 -18.54 26.00
C LYS A 426 17.42 -18.66 27.29
N ILE A 427 16.23 -18.05 27.35
CA ILE A 427 15.40 -18.08 28.55
C ILE A 427 14.83 -19.47 28.80
N GLN A 428 14.42 -20.19 27.75
CA GLN A 428 13.97 -21.58 27.86
C GLN A 428 15.10 -22.51 28.34
N ALA A 429 16.35 -22.26 27.94
CA ALA A 429 17.49 -23.03 28.43
C ALA A 429 17.80 -22.76 29.91
N CYS A 430 17.57 -21.54 30.40
CA CYS A 430 17.82 -21.17 31.81
C CYS A 430 16.63 -21.43 32.75
N SER A 431 15.41 -21.58 32.23
CA SER A 431 14.19 -21.70 33.02
C SER A 431 13.66 -23.12 33.07
N ARG A 432 13.23 -23.59 34.25
CA ARG A 432 12.50 -24.86 34.39
C ARG A 432 11.05 -24.78 33.88
N ASN A 433 10.53 -23.58 33.60
CA ASN A 433 9.15 -23.39 33.15
C ASN A 433 9.07 -23.44 31.62
N ALA A 434 8.37 -24.44 31.09
CA ALA A 434 8.11 -24.61 29.66
C ALA A 434 7.37 -23.42 29.02
N ARG A 435 6.63 -22.62 29.81
CA ARG A 435 5.88 -21.44 29.33
C ARG A 435 6.73 -20.18 29.20
N SER A 436 7.97 -20.19 29.69
CA SER A 436 8.85 -19.01 29.72
C SER A 436 9.06 -18.38 28.34
N GLY A 437 9.29 -19.20 27.31
CA GLY A 437 9.40 -18.72 25.93
C GLY A 437 8.12 -18.06 25.40
N THR A 438 6.95 -18.60 25.77
CA THR A 438 5.65 -18.01 25.42
C THR A 438 5.44 -16.67 26.09
N MET A 439 5.79 -16.55 27.37
CA MET A 439 5.70 -15.29 28.11
C MET A 439 6.61 -14.21 27.50
N VAL A 440 7.83 -14.56 27.10
CA VAL A 440 8.76 -13.64 26.44
C VAL A 440 8.20 -13.17 25.10
N ALA A 441 7.74 -14.10 24.25
CA ALA A 441 7.15 -13.74 22.97
C ALA A 441 5.91 -12.86 23.13
N ALA A 442 5.04 -13.17 24.09
CA ALA A 442 3.86 -12.37 24.41
C ALA A 442 4.25 -10.98 24.92
N ALA A 443 5.21 -10.88 25.84
CA ALA A 443 5.68 -9.61 26.38
C ALA A 443 6.25 -8.69 25.28
N PHE A 444 7.11 -9.23 24.40
CA PHE A 444 7.63 -8.47 23.27
C PHE A 444 6.55 -8.09 22.24
N SER A 445 5.58 -8.97 21.99
CA SER A 445 4.46 -8.66 21.09
C SER A 445 3.56 -7.57 21.65
N VAL A 446 3.25 -7.61 22.94
CA VAL A 446 2.46 -6.57 23.62
C VAL A 446 3.22 -5.25 23.64
N LEU A 447 4.51 -5.26 24.01
CA LEU A 447 5.37 -4.07 23.99
C LEU A 447 5.40 -3.44 22.59
N LEU A 448 5.63 -4.25 21.56
CA LEU A 448 5.62 -3.80 20.17
C LEU A 448 4.29 -3.16 19.77
N LEU A 449 3.16 -3.78 20.11
CA LEU A 449 1.84 -3.24 19.79
C LEU A 449 1.58 -1.91 20.51
N ILE A 450 2.07 -1.74 21.75
CA ILE A 450 2.02 -0.48 22.49
C ILE A 450 2.88 0.60 21.81
N GLU A 451 4.09 0.25 21.36
CA GLU A 451 4.99 1.19 20.65
C GLU A 451 4.41 1.65 19.30
N LEU A 452 3.73 0.74 18.59
CA LEU A 452 3.09 0.97 17.30
C LEU A 452 1.70 1.61 17.43
N TRP A 453 1.19 1.75 18.65
CA TRP A 453 -0.13 2.32 18.91
C TRP A 453 -0.15 3.82 18.61
N ASN A 454 -1.09 4.22 17.75
CA ASN A 454 -1.33 5.60 17.38
C ASN A 454 -2.59 6.14 18.08
N ILE A 455 -2.73 7.47 18.15
CA ILE A 455 -3.96 8.12 18.63
C ILE A 455 -5.16 7.53 17.87
N PRO A 456 -6.32 7.29 18.54
CA PRO A 456 -7.50 6.73 17.87
C PRO A 456 -7.76 7.46 16.56
N PHE A 457 -8.04 6.69 15.51
CA PHE A 457 -8.37 7.28 14.23
C PHE A 457 -9.64 8.11 14.38
N MET A 458 -9.74 9.21 13.65
CA MET A 458 -11.00 9.94 13.58
C MET A 458 -11.86 9.29 12.51
N GLN A 459 -13.17 9.27 12.75
CA GLN A 459 -14.14 8.81 11.79
C GLN A 459 -15.02 9.99 11.38
N GLU A 460 -15.29 10.09 10.09
CA GLU A 460 -16.19 11.08 9.52
C GLU A 460 -17.33 10.35 8.83
N MET A 461 -18.54 10.88 8.95
CA MET A 461 -19.66 10.43 8.14
C MET A 461 -19.69 11.28 6.88
N PRO A 462 -19.40 10.73 5.69
CA PRO A 462 -19.43 11.51 4.47
C PRO A 462 -20.84 12.06 4.26
N ALA A 463 -21.01 13.37 4.43
CA ALA A 463 -22.29 14.02 4.21
C ALA A 463 -22.60 14.01 2.70
N VAL A 464 -23.73 13.41 2.35
CA VAL A 464 -24.23 13.34 0.98
C VAL A 464 -25.40 14.30 0.82
N PRO A 465 -25.28 15.32 -0.05
CA PRO A 465 -26.41 16.16 -0.39
C PRO A 465 -27.54 15.37 -1.06
N LYS A 466 -28.77 15.55 -0.57
CA LYS A 466 -29.95 14.78 -1.02
C LYS A 466 -30.18 14.85 -2.54
N ILE A 467 -29.83 15.97 -3.18
CA ILE A 467 -30.02 16.18 -4.62
C ILE A 467 -29.40 15.06 -5.46
N TYR A 468 -28.25 14.50 -5.08
CA TYR A 468 -27.59 13.46 -5.87
C TYR A 468 -28.35 12.14 -5.83
N MET A 469 -29.05 11.84 -4.73
CA MET A 469 -29.94 10.69 -4.66
C MET A 469 -31.19 10.89 -5.53
N ASP A 470 -31.69 12.13 -5.60
CA ASP A 470 -32.84 12.46 -6.46
C ASP A 470 -32.47 12.42 -7.95
N ILE A 471 -31.29 12.94 -8.33
CA ILE A 471 -30.75 12.83 -9.69
C ILE A 471 -30.52 11.36 -10.08
N GLY A 472 -30.03 10.53 -9.16
CA GLY A 472 -29.79 9.10 -9.41
C GLY A 472 -31.05 8.28 -9.69
N ARG A 473 -32.25 8.81 -9.38
CA ARG A 473 -33.54 8.17 -9.70
C ARG A 473 -34.05 8.54 -11.10
N ASP A 474 -33.49 9.56 -11.72
CA ASP A 474 -33.85 9.96 -13.08
C ASP A 474 -33.18 8.99 -14.07
N GLU A 475 -33.99 8.21 -14.81
CA GLU A 475 -33.49 7.21 -15.76
C GLU A 475 -32.94 7.83 -17.06
N GLN A 476 -33.20 9.11 -17.31
CA GLN A 476 -32.79 9.75 -18.56
C GLN A 476 -31.28 9.96 -18.65
N GLU A 477 -30.75 9.98 -19.87
CA GLU A 477 -29.33 10.24 -20.12
C GLU A 477 -29.05 11.75 -20.17
N PHE A 478 -28.20 12.22 -19.26
CA PHE A 478 -27.72 13.59 -19.18
C PHE A 478 -26.45 13.64 -18.33
N ALA A 479 -25.69 14.74 -18.45
CA ALA A 479 -24.52 15.03 -17.64
C ALA A 479 -24.84 16.01 -16.48
N VAL A 480 -24.01 15.97 -15.44
CA VAL A 480 -24.09 16.83 -14.25
C VAL A 480 -22.81 17.66 -14.15
N MET A 481 -22.95 18.95 -13.86
CA MET A 481 -21.85 19.89 -13.68
C MET A 481 -21.84 20.41 -12.23
N ASP A 482 -20.80 20.10 -11.48
CA ASP A 482 -20.59 20.61 -10.13
C ASP A 482 -19.51 21.72 -10.12
N LEU A 483 -19.77 22.81 -9.41
CA LEU A 483 -18.89 23.97 -9.32
C LEU A 483 -18.60 24.37 -7.87
N PRO A 484 -17.37 24.76 -7.50
CA PRO A 484 -16.20 24.90 -8.38
C PRO A 484 -15.47 23.57 -8.66
N SER A 485 -15.05 23.36 -9.91
CA SER A 485 -14.30 22.18 -10.36
C SER A 485 -12.79 22.43 -10.53
N ASP A 486 -12.21 23.33 -9.72
CA ASP A 486 -10.82 23.80 -9.85
C ASP A 486 -9.88 23.29 -8.75
N SER A 487 -10.42 22.69 -7.69
CA SER A 487 -9.64 22.22 -6.55
C SER A 487 -9.65 20.70 -6.42
N TYR A 488 -8.55 20.17 -5.90
CA TYR A 488 -8.39 18.72 -5.67
C TYR A 488 -9.49 18.17 -4.72
N PRO A 489 -9.80 18.77 -3.56
CA PRO A 489 -10.85 18.26 -2.68
C PRO A 489 -12.24 18.23 -3.33
N ALA A 490 -12.56 19.25 -4.14
CA ALA A 490 -13.84 19.34 -4.84
C ALA A 490 -14.00 18.22 -5.87
N LEU A 491 -13.01 18.05 -6.76
CA LEU A 491 -13.06 17.01 -7.79
C LEU A 491 -13.16 15.59 -7.21
N ALA A 492 -12.41 15.31 -6.14
CA ALA A 492 -12.53 14.04 -5.42
C ALA A 492 -13.94 13.82 -4.87
N LYS A 493 -14.54 14.86 -4.26
CA LYS A 493 -15.88 14.80 -3.69
C LYS A 493 -16.96 14.61 -4.78
N TYR A 494 -16.82 15.26 -5.93
CA TYR A 494 -17.73 15.09 -7.08
C TYR A 494 -17.64 13.70 -7.70
N MET A 495 -16.45 13.10 -7.76
CA MET A 495 -16.31 11.69 -8.11
C MET A 495 -17.09 10.81 -7.13
N TYR A 496 -17.00 11.05 -5.81
CA TYR A 496 -17.83 10.31 -4.87
C TYR A 496 -19.33 10.50 -5.11
N TYR A 497 -19.81 11.72 -5.35
CA TYR A 497 -21.22 11.96 -5.66
C TYR A 497 -21.67 11.28 -6.96
N GLN A 498 -20.79 11.16 -7.95
CA GLN A 498 -21.05 10.39 -9.17
C GLN A 498 -21.41 8.93 -8.90
N THR A 499 -20.87 8.32 -7.84
CA THR A 499 -21.25 6.93 -7.48
C THR A 499 -22.73 6.80 -7.11
N LEU A 500 -23.36 7.90 -6.68
CA LEU A 500 -24.75 7.97 -6.27
C LEU A 500 -25.66 8.21 -7.47
N HIS A 501 -25.39 9.27 -8.21
CA HIS A 501 -26.25 9.71 -9.31
C HIS A 501 -25.98 8.97 -10.63
N GLU A 502 -24.80 8.35 -10.78
CA GLU A 502 -24.37 7.59 -11.96
C GLU A 502 -24.56 8.31 -13.30
N LYS A 503 -24.33 9.63 -13.31
CA LYS A 503 -24.36 10.45 -14.53
C LYS A 503 -22.95 10.90 -14.88
N PRO A 504 -22.61 11.06 -16.17
CA PRO A 504 -21.30 11.58 -16.57
C PRO A 504 -21.03 12.98 -16.01
N ILE A 505 -19.76 13.26 -15.71
CA ILE A 505 -19.27 14.55 -15.20
C ILE A 505 -18.09 15.04 -16.09
N PRO A 506 -17.87 16.36 -16.21
CA PRO A 506 -16.92 16.94 -17.15
C PRO A 506 -15.47 16.91 -16.65
N ALA A 507 -15.25 16.65 -15.37
CA ALA A 507 -13.93 16.68 -14.75
C ALA A 507 -13.80 15.57 -13.69
N GLY A 508 -12.57 15.22 -13.34
CA GLY A 508 -12.26 14.25 -12.31
C GLY A 508 -10.77 14.23 -11.97
N LEU A 509 -10.40 13.47 -10.94
CA LEU A 509 -9.01 13.26 -10.55
C LEU A 509 -8.53 11.89 -11.03
N LEU A 510 -7.54 11.91 -11.92
CA LEU A 510 -6.78 10.71 -12.29
C LEU A 510 -5.32 10.91 -11.91
N SER A 511 -4.64 9.79 -11.65
CA SER A 511 -3.21 9.82 -11.31
C SER A 511 -2.39 10.41 -12.45
N ARG A 512 -2.83 10.17 -13.69
CA ARG A 512 -2.37 10.80 -14.92
C ARG A 512 -3.51 10.88 -15.92
N THR A 513 -3.61 12.03 -16.56
CA THR A 513 -4.59 12.29 -17.61
C THR A 513 -3.88 12.83 -18.82
N ASP A 514 -4.43 12.56 -20.00
CA ASP A 514 -4.04 13.24 -21.22
C ASP A 514 -4.28 14.76 -21.04
N PRO A 515 -3.26 15.62 -21.22
CA PRO A 515 -3.41 17.07 -21.12
C PRO A 515 -4.55 17.62 -21.97
N GLN A 516 -4.80 17.06 -23.17
CA GLN A 516 -5.86 17.51 -24.07
C GLN A 516 -7.26 17.26 -23.48
N VAL A 517 -7.43 16.13 -22.80
CA VAL A 517 -8.70 15.78 -22.14
C VAL A 517 -8.96 16.71 -20.95
N VAL A 518 -7.92 17.05 -20.19
CA VAL A 518 -8.04 18.00 -19.07
C VAL A 518 -8.33 19.41 -19.56
N GLU A 519 -7.65 19.86 -20.61
CA GLU A 519 -7.84 21.18 -21.20
C GLU A 519 -9.26 21.35 -21.74
N TYR A 520 -9.74 20.38 -22.52
CA TYR A 520 -11.12 20.37 -23.01
C TYR A 520 -12.14 20.39 -21.87
N GLY A 521 -11.92 19.59 -20.81
CA GLY A 521 -12.76 19.62 -19.61
C GLY A 521 -12.80 21.00 -18.95
N ARG A 522 -11.66 21.71 -18.88
CA ARG A 522 -11.61 23.09 -18.36
C ARG A 522 -12.35 24.09 -19.25
N GLU A 523 -12.30 23.94 -20.57
CA GLU A 523 -13.04 24.80 -21.51
C GLU A 523 -14.56 24.66 -21.40
N LEU A 524 -15.04 23.54 -20.84
CA LEU A 524 -16.45 23.30 -20.55
C LEU A 524 -16.90 23.92 -19.21
N ILE A 525 -15.97 24.14 -18.28
CA ILE A 525 -16.28 24.74 -16.98
C ILE A 525 -16.59 26.24 -17.20
N PRO A 526 -17.75 26.75 -16.71
CA PRO A 526 -18.09 28.17 -16.82
C PRO A 526 -17.02 29.08 -16.21
N LYS A 527 -16.85 30.28 -16.78
CA LYS A 527 -15.80 31.23 -16.33
C LYS A 527 -16.02 31.70 -14.88
N SER A 528 -17.27 31.70 -14.42
CA SER A 528 -17.64 32.02 -13.05
C SER A 528 -18.19 30.79 -12.34
N SER A 529 -17.50 30.36 -11.29
CA SER A 529 -17.97 29.33 -10.36
C SER A 529 -18.95 29.86 -9.30
N LYS A 530 -19.32 31.15 -9.33
CA LYS A 530 -20.27 31.75 -8.38
C LYS A 530 -21.72 31.48 -8.79
N ALA A 531 -22.54 31.10 -7.81
CA ALA A 531 -23.97 30.90 -7.98
C ALA A 531 -24.66 32.14 -8.58
N GLY A 532 -25.59 31.91 -9.51
CA GLY A 532 -26.38 32.96 -10.17
C GLY A 532 -25.61 33.78 -11.22
N LYS A 533 -24.37 33.41 -11.55
CA LYS A 533 -23.55 34.09 -12.57
C LYS A 533 -23.34 33.30 -13.86
N LEU A 534 -24.08 32.21 -14.07
CA LEU A 534 -24.06 31.51 -15.35
C LEU A 534 -24.68 32.40 -16.42
N SER A 535 -23.92 32.73 -17.46
CA SER A 535 -24.48 33.48 -18.58
C SER A 535 -25.48 32.61 -19.38
N LEU A 536 -26.42 33.25 -20.07
CA LEU A 536 -27.38 32.55 -20.93
C LEU A 536 -26.67 31.70 -21.99
N GLU A 537 -25.62 32.25 -22.61
CA GLU A 537 -24.80 31.57 -23.62
C GLU A 537 -24.11 30.31 -23.06
N GLU A 538 -23.53 30.39 -21.86
CA GLU A 538 -22.93 29.23 -21.20
C GLU A 538 -23.99 28.17 -20.86
N GLY A 539 -25.17 28.59 -20.39
CA GLY A 539 -26.29 27.69 -20.10
C GLY A 539 -26.81 26.96 -21.34
N GLU A 540 -26.97 27.66 -22.47
CA GLU A 540 -27.38 27.08 -23.76
C GLU A 540 -26.31 26.13 -24.30
N ARG A 541 -25.03 26.49 -24.19
CA ARG A 541 -23.91 25.61 -24.57
C ARG A 541 -23.92 24.31 -23.76
N LEU A 542 -24.06 24.40 -22.44
CA LEU A 542 -24.12 23.22 -21.56
C LEU A 542 -25.35 22.36 -21.89
N ARG A 543 -26.51 22.97 -22.12
CA ARG A 543 -27.72 22.27 -22.55
C ARG A 543 -27.52 21.54 -23.88
N ALA A 544 -26.90 22.17 -24.87
CA ALA A 544 -26.62 21.57 -26.17
C ALA A 544 -25.65 20.38 -26.07
N LEU A 545 -24.76 20.40 -25.07
CA LEU A 545 -23.85 19.29 -24.74
C LEU A 545 -24.49 18.22 -23.84
N GLY A 546 -25.78 18.33 -23.49
CA GLY A 546 -26.50 17.32 -22.72
C GLY A 546 -26.36 17.44 -21.20
N PHE A 547 -25.88 18.58 -20.67
CA PHE A 547 -25.91 18.85 -19.24
C PHE A 547 -27.30 19.26 -18.79
N ARG A 548 -27.85 18.58 -17.78
CA ARG A 548 -29.17 18.93 -17.21
C ARG A 548 -29.06 19.75 -15.94
N TYR A 549 -28.08 19.45 -15.09
CA TYR A 549 -27.93 20.10 -13.79
C TYR A 549 -26.58 20.81 -13.70
N VAL A 550 -26.61 22.05 -13.20
CA VAL A 550 -25.45 22.80 -12.73
C VAL A 550 -25.63 23.06 -11.24
N ILE A 551 -24.75 22.50 -10.41
CA ILE A 551 -24.83 22.55 -8.95
C ILE A 551 -23.68 23.40 -8.43
N TYR A 552 -24.01 24.39 -7.61
CA TYR A 552 -23.04 25.29 -6.98
C TYR A 552 -22.83 24.88 -5.54
N HIS A 553 -21.56 24.74 -5.18
CA HIS A 553 -21.11 24.30 -3.87
C HIS A 553 -20.29 25.37 -3.18
N ASP A 554 -20.39 25.40 -1.87
CA ASP A 554 -19.40 25.98 -0.97
C ASP A 554 -18.68 24.83 -0.26
N ILE A 555 -17.47 24.51 -0.74
CA ILE A 555 -16.70 23.36 -0.28
C ILE A 555 -15.64 23.83 0.71
N ASP A 556 -15.82 23.41 1.96
CA ASP A 556 -14.75 23.35 2.95
C ASP A 556 -14.29 21.88 3.11
N GLN A 557 -13.12 21.66 3.70
CA GLN A 557 -12.45 20.35 3.76
C GLN A 557 -13.34 19.22 4.31
N SER A 558 -14.31 19.52 5.18
CA SER A 558 -15.26 18.55 5.77
C SER A 558 -16.74 18.85 5.50
N ALA A 559 -17.09 20.01 4.96
CA ALA A 559 -18.48 20.41 4.72
C ALA A 559 -18.71 20.68 3.23
N ASP A 560 -19.87 20.27 2.71
CA ASP A 560 -20.33 20.68 1.40
C ASP A 560 -21.73 21.26 1.51
N ASN A 561 -21.85 22.56 1.26
CA ASN A 561 -23.12 23.26 1.24
C ASN A 561 -23.52 23.57 -0.20
N ILE A 562 -24.68 23.08 -0.61
CA ILE A 562 -25.26 23.45 -1.90
C ILE A 562 -25.78 24.88 -1.81
N LEU A 563 -25.19 25.77 -2.59
CA LEU A 563 -25.60 27.16 -2.71
C LEU A 563 -26.77 27.34 -3.67
N ALA A 564 -26.76 26.60 -4.80
CA ALA A 564 -27.80 26.67 -5.81
C ALA A 564 -27.80 25.42 -6.71
N VAL A 565 -28.98 25.06 -7.22
CA VAL A 565 -29.16 24.01 -8.24
C VAL A 565 -29.90 24.64 -9.42
N LEU A 566 -29.26 24.67 -10.59
CA LEU A 566 -29.89 25.09 -11.84
C LEU A 566 -30.22 23.86 -12.68
N LYS A 567 -31.50 23.72 -13.05
CA LYS A 567 -31.97 22.72 -14.01
C LYS A 567 -32.16 23.39 -15.37
N LEU A 568 -31.43 22.91 -16.37
CA LEU A 568 -31.38 23.53 -17.70
C LEU A 568 -32.55 23.12 -18.61
N TYR A 569 -33.16 21.94 -18.39
CA TYR A 569 -34.35 21.43 -19.09
C TYR A 569 -35.04 20.29 -18.36
#